data_AF-A0A7W1G2L7-F1
#
_entry.id   AF-A0A7W1G2L7-F1
#
_cell.length_a   1.000
_cell.length_b   1.000
_cell.length_c   1.000
_cell.angle_alpha   90.00
_cell.angle_beta   90.00
_cell.angle_gamma   90.00
#
_symmetry.space_group_name_H-M   'P 1'
#
loop_
_entity.id
_entity.type
_entity.pdbx_description
1 polymer ?
#
loop_
_entity_poly.entity_id
_entity_poly.type
_entity_poly.pdbx_seq_one_letter_code
_entity_poly.pdbx_strand_id
1 'polypeptide(L)'
;MDTIDQQVPRRWSWSRAATHVQRDLLLFVIGLAALGAVRIVFIGIFHRHLGPGAGTLPLLSVMFNGMRFDGRIAIVVVAPTLLVSLCALRWAVGSWLAILRLALGWTFLSLTVLLAAVDVGFFVEYDDQFNHFVLGAFYDDFAAIVKTVWAEHHVVLFLCAWLAAIAAIGWI
;
A
#
# COMPACT_ATOMS: atom_id res chain seq x y z
N MET A 1 5.07 -44.62 33.23
CA MET A 1 5.99 -44.62 32.08
C MET A 1 5.80 -43.27 31.41
N ASP A 2 6.36 -42.26 32.06
CA ASP A 2 6.13 -40.85 31.81
C ASP A 2 6.97 -40.40 30.63
N THR A 3 6.34 -40.20 29.47
CA THR A 3 6.91 -39.35 28.43
C THR A 3 6.73 -37.91 28.90
N ILE A 4 7.65 -37.47 29.78
CA ILE A 4 7.85 -36.06 30.10
C ILE A 4 8.14 -35.35 28.78
N ASP A 5 7.12 -34.63 28.34
CA ASP A 5 7.14 -33.51 27.40
C ASP A 5 8.49 -32.79 27.51
N GLN A 6 9.39 -33.04 26.56
CA GLN A 6 10.66 -32.33 26.46
C GLN A 6 10.36 -30.90 26.00
N GLN A 7 9.88 -30.08 26.94
CA GLN A 7 9.83 -28.64 26.80
C GLN A 7 11.26 -28.12 26.78
N VAL A 8 11.84 -28.07 25.59
CA VAL A 8 13.12 -27.42 25.30
C VAL A 8 13.10 -26.04 25.98
N PRO A 9 14.11 -25.69 26.80
CA PRO A 9 14.10 -24.47 27.56
C PRO A 9 13.92 -23.27 26.63
N ARG A 10 12.84 -22.55 26.88
CA ARG A 10 12.26 -21.48 26.09
C ARG A 10 13.17 -20.24 26.21
N ARG A 11 14.34 -20.24 25.54
CA ARG A 11 15.36 -19.19 25.59
C ARG A 11 15.05 -18.04 24.63
N TRP A 12 15.38 -16.82 25.05
CA TRP A 12 15.28 -15.62 24.22
C TRP A 12 16.19 -15.78 23.00
N SER A 13 15.66 -15.49 21.81
CA SER A 13 16.40 -15.67 20.57
C SER A 13 16.31 -14.41 19.72
N TRP A 14 17.28 -13.53 19.95
CA TRP A 14 17.43 -12.26 19.23
C TRP A 14 17.60 -12.45 17.72
N SER A 15 18.28 -13.52 17.29
CA SER A 15 18.46 -13.83 15.87
C SER A 15 17.13 -14.08 15.15
N ARG A 16 16.22 -14.86 15.75
CA ARG A 16 14.89 -15.11 15.18
C ARG A 16 14.07 -13.83 15.08
N ALA A 17 13.99 -13.08 16.17
CA ALA A 17 13.27 -11.80 16.19
C ALA A 17 13.84 -10.82 15.15
N ALA A 18 15.16 -10.70 15.05
CA ALA A 18 15.83 -9.83 14.09
C ALA A 18 15.49 -10.20 12.64
N THR A 19 15.47 -11.49 12.28
CA THR A 19 15.09 -11.92 10.92
C THR A 19 13.64 -11.56 10.59
N HIS A 20 12.72 -11.73 11.54
CA HIS A 20 11.32 -11.38 11.31
C HIS A 20 11.11 -9.86 11.17
N VAL A 21 11.76 -9.08 12.04
CA VAL A 21 11.74 -7.60 11.98
C VAL A 21 12.39 -7.10 10.69
N GLN A 22 13.52 -7.68 10.26
CA GLN A 22 14.18 -7.30 9.00
C GLN A 22 13.24 -7.47 7.80
N ARG A 23 12.50 -8.57 7.75
CA ARG A 23 11.52 -8.80 6.69
C ARG A 23 10.34 -7.81 6.79
N ASP A 24 10.00 -7.30 7.97
CA ASP A 24 8.90 -6.31 8.14
C ASP A 24 9.37 -4.93 7.71
N LEU A 25 10.64 -4.61 8.01
CA LEU A 25 11.32 -3.43 7.50
C LEU A 25 11.37 -3.45 5.96
N LEU A 26 11.63 -4.62 5.36
CA LEU A 26 11.61 -4.74 3.90
C LEU A 26 10.21 -4.46 3.34
N LEU A 27 9.15 -5.03 3.93
CA LEU A 27 7.78 -4.74 3.53
C LEU A 27 7.45 -3.24 3.67
N PHE A 28 7.89 -2.62 4.75
CA PHE A 28 7.74 -1.18 4.97
C PHE A 28 8.43 -0.36 3.88
N VAL A 29 9.69 -0.67 3.56
CA VAL A 29 10.46 0.03 2.53
C VAL A 29 9.84 -0.16 1.14
N ILE A 30 9.38 -1.38 0.82
CA ILE A 30 8.67 -1.65 -0.44
C ILE A 30 7.40 -0.81 -0.52
N GLY A 31 6.61 -0.77 0.55
CA GLY A 31 5.38 0.02 0.59
C GLY A 31 5.63 1.53 0.45
N LEU A 32 6.64 2.04 1.14
CA LEU A 32 7.08 3.43 1.04
C LEU A 32 7.54 3.78 -0.38
N ALA A 33 8.34 2.89 -1.00
CA ALA A 33 8.82 3.06 -2.36
C ALA A 33 7.66 3.02 -3.38
N ALA A 34 6.68 2.14 -3.20
CA ALA A 34 5.52 2.04 -4.09
C ALA A 34 4.67 3.32 -4.07
N LEU A 35 4.33 3.83 -2.89
CA LEU A 35 3.61 5.10 -2.74
C LEU A 35 4.41 6.28 -3.31
N GLY A 36 5.70 6.35 -3.02
CA GLY A 36 6.59 7.36 -3.58
C GLY A 36 6.68 7.30 -5.10
N ALA A 37 6.74 6.10 -5.67
CA ALA A 37 6.77 5.88 -7.11
C ALA A 37 5.47 6.35 -7.78
N VAL A 38 4.30 6.03 -7.20
CA VAL A 38 3.00 6.56 -7.66
C VAL A 38 3.03 8.09 -7.69
N ARG A 39 3.53 8.74 -6.64
CA ARG A 39 3.63 10.20 -6.60
C ARG A 39 4.54 10.76 -7.70
N ILE A 40 5.71 10.15 -7.90
CA ILE A 40 6.64 10.57 -8.95
C ILE A 40 5.99 10.44 -10.33
N VAL A 41 5.31 9.31 -10.59
CA VAL A 41 4.57 9.09 -11.83
C VAL A 41 3.49 10.14 -12.01
N PHE A 42 2.69 10.40 -10.98
CA PHE A 42 1.60 11.38 -11.02
C PHE A 42 2.11 12.79 -11.36
N ILE A 43 3.14 13.26 -10.66
CA ILE A 43 3.77 14.55 -10.97
C ILE A 43 4.38 14.57 -12.36
N GLY A 44 4.99 13.46 -12.80
CA GLY A 44 5.53 13.34 -14.15
C GLY A 44 4.46 13.51 -15.24
N ILE A 45 3.31 12.85 -15.08
CA ILE A 45 2.17 12.94 -16.00
C ILE A 45 1.61 14.36 -16.02
N PHE A 46 1.36 14.95 -14.85
CA PHE A 46 0.67 16.24 -14.72
C PHE A 46 1.59 17.44 -14.49
N HIS A 47 2.89 17.34 -14.80
CA HIS A 47 3.86 18.42 -14.55
C HIS A 47 3.49 19.76 -15.21
N ARG A 48 2.67 19.74 -16.27
CA ARG A 48 2.19 20.94 -16.97
C ARG A 48 1.10 21.72 -16.22
N HIS A 49 0.41 21.07 -15.28
CA HIS A 49 -0.61 21.69 -14.43
C HIS A 49 0.00 22.33 -13.17
N LEU A 50 1.33 22.28 -13.03
CA LEU A 50 2.03 22.90 -11.92
C LEU A 50 1.98 24.43 -12.04
N GLY A 51 1.48 25.10 -11.01
CA GLY A 51 1.31 26.55 -10.99
C GLY A 51 2.63 27.35 -11.07
N PRO A 52 2.54 28.66 -11.38
CA PRO A 52 3.69 29.57 -11.44
C PRO A 52 4.30 29.71 -10.03
N GLY A 53 5.33 28.91 -9.77
CA GLY A 53 5.92 28.75 -8.42
C GLY A 53 6.42 27.35 -8.14
N ALA A 54 6.10 26.36 -9.00
CA ALA A 54 6.64 25.01 -8.95
C ALA A 54 8.12 24.98 -9.38
N GLY A 55 8.99 25.42 -8.48
CA GLY A 55 10.44 25.24 -8.57
C GLY A 55 10.92 23.92 -7.95
N THR A 56 12.23 23.72 -7.95
CA THR A 56 12.87 22.54 -7.36
C THR A 56 12.67 22.43 -5.84
N LEU A 57 12.78 23.55 -5.11
CA LEU A 57 12.63 23.57 -3.64
C LEU A 57 11.19 23.24 -3.18
N PRO A 58 10.13 23.83 -3.76
CA PRO A 58 8.75 23.41 -3.49
C PRO A 58 8.51 21.94 -3.82
N LEU A 59 9.04 21.44 -4.95
CA LEU A 59 8.87 20.04 -5.34
C LEU A 59 9.52 19.09 -4.33
N LEU A 60 10.74 19.39 -3.87
CA LEU A 60 11.42 18.62 -2.82
C LEU A 60 10.63 18.65 -1.50
N SER A 61 10.02 19.78 -1.17
CA SER A 61 9.18 19.91 0.03
C SER A 61 7.93 19.04 -0.06
N VAL A 62 7.29 18.98 -1.23
CA VAL A 62 6.16 18.08 -1.51
C VAL A 62 6.61 16.61 -1.43
N MET A 63 7.78 16.26 -1.97
CA MET A 63 8.31 14.90 -1.86
C MET A 63 8.55 14.50 -0.41
N PHE A 64 9.15 15.39 0.39
CA PHE A 64 9.46 15.11 1.79
C PHE A 64 8.20 15.01 2.65
N ASN A 65 7.27 15.96 2.50
CA ASN A 65 6.00 15.92 3.22
C ASN A 65 5.17 14.69 2.81
N GLY A 66 5.17 14.37 1.53
CA GLY A 66 4.55 13.17 1.01
C GLY A 66 5.15 11.89 1.61
N MET A 67 6.49 11.77 1.64
CA MET A 67 7.16 10.61 2.22
C MET A 67 6.83 10.42 3.71
N ARG A 68 6.65 11.52 4.46
CA ARG A 68 6.21 11.45 5.87
C ARG A 68 4.80 10.88 6.00
N PHE A 69 3.90 11.24 5.08
CA PHE A 69 2.56 10.68 5.04
C PHE A 69 2.60 9.19 4.62
N ASP A 70 3.35 8.87 3.57
CA ASP A 70 3.51 7.50 3.08
C ASP A 70 4.05 6.57 4.17
N GLY A 71 4.99 7.05 4.98
CA GLY A 71 5.51 6.31 6.13
C GLY A 71 4.43 5.97 7.16
N ARG A 72 3.45 6.86 7.38
CA ARG A 72 2.31 6.60 8.27
C ARG A 72 1.38 5.53 7.70
N ILE A 73 1.16 5.54 6.39
CA ILE A 73 0.34 4.51 5.73
C ILE A 73 1.08 3.16 5.75
N ALA A 74 2.35 3.15 5.36
CA ALA A 74 3.18 1.94 5.33
C ALA A 74 3.31 1.29 6.71
N ILE A 75 3.47 2.08 7.79
CA ILE A 75 3.53 1.50 9.14
C ILE A 75 2.20 0.91 9.59
N VAL A 76 1.06 1.49 9.21
CA VAL A 76 -0.26 0.91 9.53
C VAL A 76 -0.43 -0.46 8.88
N VAL A 77 0.05 -0.64 7.65
CA VAL A 77 0.03 -1.93 6.94
C VAL A 77 0.97 -2.94 7.59
N VAL A 78 2.15 -2.51 8.02
CA VAL A 78 3.19 -3.39 8.58
C VAL A 78 3.00 -3.67 10.07
N ALA A 79 2.30 -2.81 10.81
CA ALA A 79 2.15 -2.92 12.27
C ALA A 79 1.63 -4.30 12.73
N PRO A 80 0.61 -4.93 12.11
CA PRO A 80 0.12 -6.23 12.56
C PRO A 80 1.19 -7.33 12.50
N THR A 81 1.98 -7.36 11.42
CA THR A 81 3.04 -8.35 11.26
C THR A 81 4.24 -8.04 12.14
N LEU A 82 4.58 -6.76 12.31
CA LEU A 82 5.65 -6.32 13.20
C LEU A 82 5.38 -6.71 14.67
N LEU A 83 4.16 -6.51 15.16
CA LEU A 83 3.77 -6.89 16.53
C LEU A 83 3.93 -8.40 16.76
N VAL A 84 3.51 -9.21 15.80
CA VAL A 84 3.68 -10.68 15.87
C VAL A 84 5.16 -11.07 15.77
N SER A 85 5.94 -10.37 14.93
CA SER A 85 7.38 -10.59 14.81
C SER A 85 8.13 -10.32 16.11
N LEU A 86 7.71 -9.34 16.92
CA LEU A 86 8.29 -9.07 18.23
C LEU A 86 8.02 -10.23 19.22
N CYS A 87 6.87 -10.89 19.12
CA CYS A 87 6.57 -12.10 19.89
C CYS A 87 7.53 -13.28 19.55
N ALA A 88 8.19 -13.25 18.38
CA ALA A 88 9.19 -14.25 17.99
C ALA A 88 10.43 -14.28 18.89
N LEU A 89 10.63 -13.25 19.73
CA LEU A 89 11.68 -13.20 20.74
C LEU A 89 11.53 -14.33 21.78
N ARG A 90 10.27 -14.67 22.10
CA ARG A 90 9.89 -15.61 23.16
C ARG A 90 9.30 -16.91 22.63
N TRP A 91 8.57 -16.84 21.52
CA TRP A 91 7.80 -17.93 20.93
C TRP A 91 8.30 -18.26 19.52
N ALA A 92 8.22 -19.54 19.14
CA ALA A 92 8.38 -19.89 17.73
C ALA A 92 7.16 -19.40 16.95
N VAL A 93 7.35 -18.49 16.02
CA VAL A 93 6.29 -18.03 15.12
C VAL A 93 6.28 -18.95 13.90
N GLY A 94 5.10 -19.50 13.59
CA GLY A 94 4.93 -20.44 12.49
C GLY A 94 5.01 -19.79 11.11
N SER A 95 4.90 -20.62 10.07
CA SER A 95 4.88 -20.22 8.66
C SER A 95 3.72 -19.26 8.31
N TRP A 96 2.65 -19.24 9.11
CA TRP A 96 1.49 -18.36 8.90
C TRP A 96 1.85 -16.86 8.85
N LEU A 97 2.89 -16.42 9.58
CA LEU A 97 3.33 -15.02 9.55
C LEU A 97 3.91 -14.62 8.18
N ALA A 98 4.54 -15.56 7.47
CA ALA A 98 5.01 -15.32 6.12
C ALA A 98 3.83 -15.16 5.16
N ILE A 99 2.79 -15.99 5.31
CA ILE A 99 1.56 -15.91 4.51
C ILE A 99 0.84 -14.58 4.75
N LEU A 100 0.69 -14.16 6.01
CA LEU A 100 0.07 -12.89 6.36
C LEU A 100 0.82 -11.70 5.74
N ARG A 101 2.15 -11.72 5.79
CA ARG A 101 3.00 -10.66 5.22
C ARG A 101 2.89 -10.60 3.70
N LEU A 102 2.86 -11.76 3.06
CA LEU A 102 2.67 -11.87 1.62
C LEU A 102 1.28 -11.36 1.21
N ALA A 103 0.24 -11.76 1.93
CA ALA A 103 -1.13 -11.28 1.71
C ALA A 103 -1.22 -9.75 1.87
N LEU A 104 -0.72 -9.20 2.98
CA LEU A 104 -0.71 -7.76 3.21
C LEU A 104 0.08 -7.01 2.14
N GLY A 105 1.25 -7.49 1.75
CA GLY A 105 2.06 -6.88 0.70
C GLY A 105 1.35 -6.88 -0.64
N TRP A 106 0.80 -8.01 -1.06
CA TRP A 106 0.03 -8.10 -2.31
C TRP A 106 -1.20 -7.21 -2.30
N THR A 107 -2.03 -7.29 -1.26
CA THR A 107 -3.22 -6.46 -1.13
C THR A 107 -2.86 -4.98 -1.16
N PHE A 108 -1.84 -4.56 -0.40
CA PHE A 108 -1.43 -3.17 -0.33
C PHE A 108 -0.91 -2.63 -1.66
N LEU A 109 0.01 -3.35 -2.31
CA LEU A 109 0.56 -2.94 -3.60
C LEU A 109 -0.51 -2.91 -4.70
N SER A 110 -1.36 -3.93 -4.72
CA SER A 110 -2.46 -4.05 -5.67
C SER A 110 -3.46 -2.90 -5.55
N LEU A 111 -3.87 -2.57 -4.32
CA LEU A 111 -4.73 -1.42 -4.04
C LEU A 111 -4.03 -0.09 -4.36
N THR A 112 -2.74 0.04 -4.06
CA THR A 112 -1.97 1.26 -4.38
C THR A 112 -1.99 1.54 -5.89
N VAL A 113 -1.75 0.52 -6.72
CA VAL A 113 -1.81 0.66 -8.19
C VAL A 113 -3.22 0.97 -8.67
N LEU A 114 -4.23 0.31 -8.11
CA LEU A 114 -5.63 0.56 -8.47
C LEU A 114 -6.05 2.00 -8.16
N LEU A 115 -5.78 2.46 -6.93
CA LEU A 115 -6.09 3.81 -6.48
C LEU A 115 -5.32 4.85 -7.29
N ALA A 116 -4.06 4.59 -7.66
CA ALA A 116 -3.31 5.47 -8.54
C ALA A 116 -3.96 5.62 -9.92
N ALA A 117 -4.43 4.52 -10.53
CA ALA A 117 -5.12 4.58 -11.82
C ALA A 117 -6.43 5.36 -11.74
N VAL A 118 -7.19 5.17 -10.65
CA VAL A 118 -8.44 5.89 -10.39
C VAL A 118 -8.17 7.39 -10.17
N ASP A 119 -7.13 7.74 -9.41
CA ASP A 119 -6.71 9.14 -9.16
C ASP A 119 -6.26 9.84 -10.44
N VAL A 120 -5.52 9.15 -11.32
CA VAL A 120 -5.15 9.68 -12.64
C VAL A 120 -6.39 9.96 -13.48
N GLY A 121 -7.34 9.02 -13.55
CA GLY A 121 -8.60 9.23 -14.29
C GLY A 121 -9.41 10.40 -13.73
N PHE A 122 -9.48 10.50 -12.41
CA PHE A 122 -10.15 11.59 -11.71
C PHE A 122 -9.51 12.95 -12.03
N PHE A 123 -8.18 13.03 -11.97
CA PHE A 123 -7.47 14.27 -12.27
C PHE A 123 -7.64 14.70 -13.73
N VAL A 124 -7.70 13.76 -14.68
CA VAL A 124 -7.96 14.09 -16.10
C VAL A 124 -9.32 14.76 -16.28
N GLU A 125 -10.34 14.33 -15.54
CA GLU A 125 -11.72 14.84 -15.67
C GLU A 125 -11.93 16.15 -14.90
N TYR A 126 -11.35 16.26 -13.70
CA TYR A 126 -11.66 17.34 -12.76
C TYR A 126 -10.52 18.33 -12.53
N ASP A 127 -9.33 18.08 -13.08
CA ASP A 127 -8.10 18.87 -12.88
C ASP A 127 -7.74 19.10 -11.39
N ASP A 128 -8.15 18.17 -10.53
CA ASP A 128 -7.88 18.16 -9.10
C ASP A 128 -7.73 16.71 -8.61
N GLN A 129 -7.05 16.54 -7.48
CA GLN A 129 -6.97 15.24 -6.81
C GLN A 129 -8.28 14.94 -6.05
N PHE A 130 -8.47 13.69 -5.63
CA PHE A 130 -9.61 13.31 -4.78
C PHE A 130 -9.77 14.26 -3.59
N ASN A 131 -10.85 15.04 -3.61
CA ASN A 131 -11.13 16.08 -2.64
C ASN A 131 -12.48 15.85 -1.93
N HIS A 132 -12.83 16.74 -1.01
CA HIS A 132 -14.06 16.64 -0.22
C HIS A 132 -15.35 16.86 -1.03
N PHE A 133 -15.29 17.49 -2.22
CA PHE A 133 -16.46 17.65 -3.07
C PHE A 133 -16.92 16.31 -3.63
N VAL A 134 -15.99 15.41 -3.94
CA VAL A 134 -16.32 14.02 -4.28
C VAL A 134 -17.07 13.35 -3.15
N LEU A 135 -16.61 13.52 -1.90
CA LEU A 135 -17.30 12.92 -0.76
C LEU A 135 -18.72 13.46 -0.64
N GLY A 136 -18.94 14.77 -0.79
CA GLY A 136 -20.28 15.38 -0.80
C GLY A 136 -21.19 14.78 -1.88
N ALA A 137 -20.73 14.73 -3.12
CA ALA A 137 -21.49 14.14 -4.23
C ALA A 137 -21.78 12.64 -4.02
N PHE A 138 -20.83 11.91 -3.44
CA PHE A 138 -20.99 10.51 -3.08
C PHE A 138 -22.03 10.31 -1.98
N TYR A 139 -22.06 11.18 -0.96
CA TYR A 139 -23.05 11.08 0.11
C TYR A 139 -24.47 11.47 -0.35
N ASP A 140 -24.58 12.41 -1.29
CA ASP A 140 -25.87 12.86 -1.80
C ASP A 140 -26.45 11.91 -2.87
N ASP A 141 -25.63 11.40 -3.80
CA ASP A 141 -26.10 10.63 -4.96
C ASP A 141 -25.13 9.52 -5.42
N PHE A 142 -24.59 8.73 -4.49
CA PHE A 142 -23.65 7.62 -4.79
C PHE A 142 -24.11 6.72 -5.94
N ALA A 143 -25.39 6.31 -5.92
CA ALA A 143 -25.92 5.37 -6.90
C ALA A 143 -25.93 5.95 -8.32
N ALA A 144 -26.19 7.25 -8.46
CA ALA A 144 -26.15 7.94 -9.74
C ALA A 144 -24.70 8.01 -10.27
N ILE A 145 -23.74 8.38 -9.41
CA ILE A 145 -22.32 8.46 -9.78
C ILE A 145 -21.79 7.10 -10.24
N VAL A 146 -22.06 6.03 -9.48
CA VAL A 146 -21.62 4.67 -9.88
C VAL A 146 -22.25 4.26 -11.20
N LYS A 147 -23.54 4.57 -11.41
CA LYS A 147 -24.22 4.24 -12.66
C LYS A 147 -23.60 4.97 -13.85
N THR A 148 -23.27 6.25 -13.70
CA THR A 148 -22.60 7.03 -14.73
C THR A 148 -21.21 6.47 -15.02
N VAL A 149 -20.40 6.23 -13.99
CA VAL A 149 -19.06 5.65 -14.14
C VAL A 149 -19.12 4.27 -14.83
N TRP A 150 -20.09 3.44 -14.46
CA TRP A 150 -20.28 2.12 -15.06
C TRP A 150 -20.76 2.18 -16.52
N ALA A 151 -21.54 3.21 -16.88
CA ALA A 151 -22.06 3.38 -18.23
C ALA A 151 -21.04 4.02 -19.18
N GLU A 152 -20.28 5.01 -18.69
CA GLU A 152 -19.38 5.83 -19.52
C GLU A 152 -17.94 5.28 -19.54
N HIS A 153 -17.50 4.62 -18.47
CA HIS A 153 -16.17 4.01 -18.42
C HIS A 153 -16.24 2.49 -18.56
N HIS A 154 -15.22 1.93 -19.21
CA HIS A 154 -15.07 0.49 -19.36
C HIS A 154 -14.53 -0.16 -18.07
N VAL A 155 -15.25 0.01 -16.96
CA VAL A 155 -14.83 -0.40 -15.61
C VAL A 155 -14.42 -1.87 -15.57
N VAL A 156 -15.22 -2.75 -16.19
CA VAL A 156 -14.93 -4.19 -16.23
C VAL A 156 -13.62 -4.48 -16.97
N LEU A 157 -13.35 -3.80 -18.08
CA LEU A 157 -12.09 -4.00 -18.82
C LEU A 157 -10.89 -3.54 -17.99
N PHE A 158 -10.99 -2.40 -17.31
CA PHE A 158 -9.92 -1.90 -16.44
C PHE A 158 -9.67 -2.81 -15.23
N LEU A 159 -10.73 -3.33 -14.60
CA LEU A 159 -10.62 -4.29 -13.51
C LEU A 159 -10.00 -5.61 -13.98
N CYS A 160 -10.42 -6.12 -15.15
CA CYS A 160 -9.81 -7.32 -15.74
C CYS A 160 -8.34 -7.11 -16.08
N ALA A 161 -7.97 -5.97 -16.66
CA ALA A 161 -6.59 -5.62 -16.97
C ALA A 161 -5.73 -5.51 -15.69
N TRP A 162 -6.28 -4.91 -14.63
CA TRP A 162 -5.64 -4.85 -13.33
C TRP A 162 -5.44 -6.23 -12.71
N LEU A 163 -6.47 -7.08 -12.68
CA LEU A 163 -6.35 -8.46 -12.20
C LEU A 163 -5.33 -9.27 -13.00
N ALA A 164 -5.30 -9.11 -14.33
CA ALA A 164 -4.34 -9.76 -15.20
C ALA A 164 -2.91 -9.29 -14.93
N ALA A 165 -2.70 -7.99 -14.71
CA ALA A 165 -1.39 -7.45 -14.35
C ALA A 165 -0.90 -7.98 -13.01
N ILE A 166 -1.77 -8.04 -11.99
CA ILE A 166 -1.43 -8.60 -10.68
C ILE A 166 -1.12 -10.09 -10.77
N ALA A 167 -1.91 -10.85 -11.54
CA ALA A 167 -1.65 -12.26 -11.78
C ALA A 167 -0.30 -12.47 -12.49
N ALA A 168 -0.01 -11.69 -13.54
CA ALA A 168 1.25 -11.79 -14.28
C ALA A 168 2.47 -11.48 -13.40
N ILE A 169 2.41 -10.43 -12.56
CA ILE A 169 3.49 -10.09 -11.63
C ILE A 169 3.63 -11.18 -10.56
N GLY A 170 2.52 -11.78 -10.11
CA GLY A 170 2.54 -12.86 -9.12
C GLY A 170 3.04 -14.21 -9.64
N TRP A 171 3.12 -14.38 -10.95
CA TRP A 171 3.62 -15.58 -11.61
C TRP A 171 5.15 -15.58 -11.82
N ILE A 172 5.80 -14.42 -11.73
CA ILE A 172 7.25 -14.22 -11.88
C ILE A 172 7.96 -14.45 -10.54
#